data_AF-A0A0R3R7W8-F1
#
_entry.id   AF-A0A0R3R7W8-F1
#
_cell.length_a   1.000
_cell.length_b   1.000
_cell.length_c   1.000
_cell.angle_alpha   90.00
_cell.angle_beta   90.00
_cell.angle_gamma   90.00
#
_symmetry.space_group_name_H-M   'P 1'
#
loop_
_entity.id
_entity.type
_entity.pdbx_description
1 polymer ?
#
loop_
_entity_poly.entity_id
_entity_poly.type
_entity_poly.pdbx_seq_one_letter_code
_entity_poly.pdbx_strand_id
1 'polypeptide(L)'
;MIAVKNPDCDSLLLGFDDAKLSIVAVNPADRCLKTISLHCFEDELLKDGFTKNLPRPVIRVDPGQRCASMLVFGRYLAVLPFNDSSTQLHSYTVQLSQIDSRLVNVVDMVFLDGYYEPTLLFLYEPVQTTCGRACVRYDTMCVLGVSLNVKEQVLASVWQLTNLPMDCNQILAIPRPVGGILLVATNELIYLNQSVPPCGISLNSCMDGFTKFPLKDFKHMALTLDGAVVTVVSTNKILLCDRNGRLFTLILVTDATNSVKSLELKFQFEGFEKTIY
;
A
#
# COMPACT_ATOMS: atom_id res chain seq x y z
N MET A 1 -9.84 -9.57 4.44
CA MET A 1 -11.00 -10.22 5.10
C MET A 1 -11.64 -9.18 6.00
N ILE A 2 -12.96 -9.17 6.12
CA ILE A 2 -13.73 -8.22 6.95
C ILE A 2 -14.78 -8.98 7.76
N ALA A 3 -15.01 -8.63 9.01
CA ALA A 3 -16.11 -9.14 9.80
C ALA A 3 -17.38 -8.32 9.50
N VAL A 4 -17.96 -8.50 8.31
CA VAL A 4 -19.22 -7.85 7.95
C VAL A 4 -20.38 -8.82 8.14
N LYS A 5 -21.34 -8.42 8.98
CA LYS A 5 -22.68 -9.05 9.17
C LYS A 5 -22.72 -10.48 9.71
N ASN A 6 -21.59 -11.16 9.91
CA ASN A 6 -21.53 -12.44 10.62
C ASN A 6 -20.42 -12.40 11.67
N PRO A 7 -20.73 -12.51 12.98
CA PRO A 7 -19.71 -12.55 14.03
C PRO A 7 -18.86 -13.83 14.00
N ASP A 8 -19.34 -14.90 13.35
CA ASP A 8 -18.69 -16.21 13.37
C ASP A 8 -17.76 -16.44 12.17
N CYS A 9 -17.84 -15.61 11.13
CA CYS A 9 -16.94 -15.72 9.97
C CYS A 9 -16.66 -14.38 9.27
N ASP A 10 -15.44 -14.25 8.78
CA ASP A 10 -15.07 -13.14 7.93
C ASP A 10 -15.69 -13.27 6.54
N SER A 11 -16.12 -12.13 6.02
CA SER A 11 -16.42 -11.90 4.61
C SER A 11 -15.16 -11.56 3.80
N LEU A 12 -15.23 -11.84 2.50
CA LEU A 12 -14.20 -11.55 1.52
C LEU A 12 -14.63 -10.40 0.62
N LEU A 13 -13.70 -9.50 0.31
CA LEU A 13 -13.87 -8.50 -0.73
C LEU A 13 -13.12 -8.98 -1.97
N LEU A 14 -13.83 -9.07 -3.08
CA LEU A 14 -13.29 -9.51 -4.36
C LEU A 14 -13.41 -8.36 -5.36
N GLY A 15 -12.26 -7.88 -5.84
CA GLY A 15 -12.18 -6.94 -6.94
C GLY A 15 -12.12 -7.67 -8.27
N PHE A 16 -12.84 -7.17 -9.25
CA PHE A 16 -12.80 -7.65 -10.62
C PHE A 16 -12.40 -6.51 -11.54
N ASP A 17 -11.98 -6.85 -12.76
CA ASP A 17 -11.68 -5.88 -13.80
C ASP A 17 -12.88 -4.93 -14.04
N ASP A 18 -12.59 -3.77 -14.60
CA ASP A 18 -13.57 -2.69 -14.84
C ASP A 18 -14.22 -2.14 -13.57
N ALA A 19 -13.48 -2.13 -12.45
CA ALA A 19 -13.87 -1.49 -11.19
C ALA A 19 -15.17 -2.05 -10.58
N LYS A 20 -15.28 -3.38 -10.50
CA LYS A 20 -16.36 -4.08 -9.80
C LYS A 20 -15.86 -4.63 -8.47
N LEU A 21 -16.70 -4.55 -7.44
CA LEU A 21 -16.42 -5.04 -6.09
C LEU A 21 -17.56 -5.93 -5.62
N SER A 22 -17.24 -7.14 -5.18
CA SER A 22 -18.18 -8.08 -4.56
C SER A 22 -17.77 -8.37 -3.13
N ILE A 23 -18.75 -8.37 -2.23
CA ILE A 23 -18.59 -8.79 -0.85
C ILE A 23 -19.29 -10.13 -0.71
N VAL A 24 -18.55 -11.17 -0.31
CA VAL A 24 -19.08 -12.52 -0.17
C VAL A 24 -18.78 -13.07 1.21
N ALA A 25 -19.72 -13.81 1.80
CA ALA A 25 -19.50 -14.59 3.01
C ALA A 25 -19.56 -16.09 2.71
N VAL A 26 -18.84 -16.87 3.50
CA VAL A 26 -18.95 -18.33 3.47
C VAL A 26 -20.22 -18.73 4.21
N ASN A 27 -21.11 -19.45 3.52
CA ASN A 27 -22.23 -20.14 4.17
C ASN A 27 -21.78 -21.57 4.54
N PRO A 28 -21.58 -21.87 5.83
CA PRO A 28 -21.06 -23.17 6.25
C PRO A 28 -22.05 -24.32 6.00
N ALA A 29 -23.36 -24.06 6.03
CA ALA A 29 -24.38 -25.09 5.82
C ALA A 29 -24.35 -25.60 4.37
N ASP A 30 -24.27 -24.68 3.41
CA ASP A 30 -24.31 -24.98 1.98
C ASP A 30 -22.91 -25.16 1.36
N ARG A 31 -21.84 -24.91 2.13
CA ARG A 31 -20.43 -24.89 1.70
C ARG A 31 -20.20 -24.03 0.45
N CYS A 32 -20.90 -22.91 0.35
CA CYS A 32 -20.88 -22.02 -0.80
C CYS A 32 -20.58 -20.57 -0.40
N LEU A 33 -20.16 -19.76 -1.38
CA LEU A 33 -20.04 -18.32 -1.21
C LEU A 33 -21.40 -17.67 -1.46
N LYS A 34 -21.87 -16.88 -0.50
CA LYS A 34 -23.08 -16.07 -0.62
C LYS A 34 -22.70 -14.61 -0.81
N THR A 35 -23.18 -14.01 -1.89
CA THR A 35 -23.02 -12.58 -2.14
C THR A 35 -23.82 -11.76 -1.12
N ILE A 36 -23.12 -10.89 -0.39
CA ILE A 36 -23.70 -9.93 0.55
C ILE A 36 -24.03 -8.62 -0.15
N SER A 37 -23.11 -8.11 -0.98
CA SER A 37 -23.27 -6.85 -1.70
C SER A 37 -22.45 -6.84 -2.99
N LEU A 38 -22.94 -6.10 -3.98
CA LEU A 38 -22.25 -5.85 -5.24
C LEU A 38 -22.18 -4.33 -5.48
N HIS A 39 -21.01 -3.84 -5.84
CA HIS A 39 -20.77 -2.44 -6.16
C HIS A 39 -20.10 -2.36 -7.54
N CYS A 40 -20.70 -1.59 -8.44
CA CYS A 40 -20.19 -1.40 -9.79
C CYS A 40 -19.83 0.08 -9.97
N PHE A 41 -18.56 0.33 -10.30
CA PHE A 41 -18.04 1.67 -10.61
C PHE A 41 -17.59 1.77 -12.07
N GLU A 42 -18.13 0.90 -12.93
CA GLU A 42 -17.91 0.92 -14.37
C GLU A 42 -18.75 2.03 -15.01
N ASP A 43 -18.26 3.27 -14.90
CA ASP A 43 -18.89 4.45 -15.48
C ASP A 43 -17.90 5.14 -16.44
N GLU A 44 -18.34 5.45 -17.65
CA GLU A 44 -17.57 6.17 -18.67
C GLU A 44 -17.11 7.55 -18.18
N LEU A 45 -17.90 8.20 -17.31
CA LEU A 45 -17.53 9.48 -16.70
C LEU A 45 -16.30 9.35 -15.78
N LEU A 46 -16.12 8.19 -15.15
CA LEU A 46 -14.97 7.91 -14.29
C LEU A 46 -13.72 7.50 -15.08
N LYS A 47 -13.87 7.20 -16.37
CA LYS A 47 -12.74 6.86 -17.25
C LYS A 47 -12.04 8.09 -17.81
N ASP A 48 -12.61 9.29 -17.71
CA ASP A 48 -12.00 10.55 -18.15
C ASP A 48 -11.51 10.48 -19.62
N GLY A 49 -12.29 9.81 -20.48
CA GLY A 49 -11.99 9.61 -21.90
C GLY A 49 -11.01 8.48 -22.23
N PHE A 50 -10.43 7.80 -21.24
CA PHE A 50 -9.53 6.66 -21.46
C PHE A 50 -10.32 5.39 -21.80
N THR A 51 -9.96 4.74 -22.91
CA THR A 51 -10.62 3.50 -23.38
C THR A 51 -9.78 2.25 -23.23
N LYS A 52 -8.47 2.40 -22.95
CA LYS A 52 -7.50 1.30 -22.86
C LYS A 52 -6.52 1.55 -21.72
N ASN A 53 -5.88 0.48 -21.24
CA ASN A 53 -4.82 0.50 -20.23
C ASN A 53 -5.24 1.20 -18.92
N LEU A 54 -6.50 1.02 -18.52
CA LEU A 54 -6.97 1.50 -17.23
C LEU A 54 -6.28 0.71 -16.10
N PRO A 55 -5.80 1.39 -15.04
CA PRO A 55 -5.23 0.71 -13.89
C PRO A 55 -6.21 -0.29 -13.27
N ARG A 56 -5.69 -1.46 -12.86
CA ARG A 56 -6.48 -2.46 -12.15
C ARG A 56 -6.95 -1.91 -10.80
N PRO A 57 -8.15 -2.30 -10.33
CA PRO A 57 -8.63 -1.85 -9.04
C PRO A 57 -7.78 -2.42 -7.92
N VAL A 58 -7.31 -1.53 -7.05
CA VAL A 58 -6.60 -1.89 -5.82
C VAL A 58 -7.58 -1.75 -4.68
N ILE A 59 -7.80 -2.82 -3.91
CA ILE A 59 -8.69 -2.81 -2.74
C ILE A 59 -7.85 -2.84 -1.47
N ARG A 60 -8.21 -2.00 -0.51
CA ARG A 60 -7.66 -1.99 0.84
C ARG A 60 -8.77 -1.93 1.86
N VAL A 61 -8.51 -2.51 3.02
CA VAL A 61 -9.44 -2.58 4.15
C VAL A 61 -8.77 -1.89 5.33
N ASP A 62 -9.52 -1.04 6.02
CA ASP A 62 -9.07 -0.42 7.26
C ASP A 62 -8.84 -1.49 8.33
N PRO A 63 -7.68 -1.53 9.01
CA PRO A 63 -7.40 -2.50 10.08
C PRO A 63 -8.42 -2.45 11.22
N GLY A 64 -9.00 -1.27 11.47
CA GLY A 64 -10.08 -1.07 12.44
C GLY A 64 -11.46 -1.55 11.97
N GLN A 65 -11.55 -2.12 10.77
CA GLN A 65 -12.79 -2.61 10.14
C GLN A 65 -13.91 -1.57 10.07
N ARG A 66 -13.57 -0.29 9.84
CA ARG A 66 -14.55 0.79 9.71
C ARG A 66 -14.99 1.03 8.27
N CYS A 67 -14.11 0.76 7.30
CA CYS A 67 -14.40 0.87 5.88
C CYS A 67 -13.43 0.05 5.03
N ALA A 68 -13.77 -0.10 3.75
CA ALA A 68 -12.83 -0.44 2.69
C ALA A 68 -12.73 0.69 1.66
N SER A 69 -11.64 0.71 0.92
CA SER A 69 -11.46 1.59 -0.22
C SER A 69 -11.03 0.81 -1.44
N MET A 70 -11.42 1.30 -2.61
CA MET A 70 -10.99 0.79 -3.91
C MET A 70 -10.51 1.94 -4.78
N LEU A 71 -9.31 1.80 -5.32
CA LEU A 71 -8.78 2.71 -6.33
C LEU A 71 -9.46 2.39 -7.67
N VAL A 72 -10.24 3.33 -8.19
CA VAL A 72 -11.00 3.20 -9.44
C VAL A 72 -10.27 3.96 -10.54
N PHE A 73 -9.82 3.22 -11.56
CA PHE A 73 -9.12 3.74 -12.74
C PHE A 73 -7.91 4.67 -12.45
N GLY A 74 -7.31 4.54 -11.27
CA GLY A 74 -6.19 5.37 -10.82
C GLY A 74 -6.52 6.84 -10.55
N ARG A 75 -7.80 7.23 -10.58
CA ARG A 75 -8.25 8.64 -10.52
C ARG A 75 -9.32 8.91 -9.47
N TYR A 76 -10.05 7.87 -9.05
CA TYR A 76 -11.13 7.98 -8.09
C TYR A 76 -10.89 7.01 -6.94
N LEU A 77 -11.31 7.40 -5.75
CA LEU A 77 -11.37 6.54 -4.58
C LEU A 77 -12.83 6.19 -4.32
N ALA A 78 -13.19 4.93 -4.50
CA ALA A 78 -14.45 4.41 -3.97
C ALA A 78 -14.26 4.07 -2.50
N VAL A 79 -15.11 4.62 -1.62
CA VAL A 79 -15.12 4.33 -0.18
C VAL A 79 -16.37 3.55 0.15
N LEU A 80 -16.19 2.46 0.89
CA LEU A 80 -17.24 1.57 1.36
C LEU A 80 -17.24 1.56 2.89
N PRO A 81 -18.08 2.39 3.53
CA PRO A 81 -18.37 2.31 4.96
C PRO A 81 -18.90 0.94 5.38
N PHE A 82 -18.40 0.41 6.49
CA PHE A 82 -19.02 -0.71 7.19
C PHE A 82 -19.88 -0.13 8.32
N ASN A 83 -21.06 0.36 7.98
CA ASN A 83 -21.99 0.94 8.96
C ASN A 83 -22.90 -0.18 9.50
N ASP A 84 -22.93 -0.35 10.83
CA ASP A 84 -23.65 -1.45 11.49
C ASP A 84 -25.18 -1.31 11.48
N SER A 85 -25.70 -0.11 11.19
CA SER A 85 -27.12 0.21 11.35
C SER A 85 -27.96 0.03 10.09
N SER A 86 -27.35 -0.08 8.89
CA SER A 86 -28.08 -0.24 7.63
C SER A 86 -28.01 -1.67 7.08
N THR A 87 -29.15 -2.18 6.61
CA THR A 87 -29.23 -3.49 5.98
C THR A 87 -28.48 -3.56 4.66
N GLN A 88 -28.32 -2.41 3.98
CA GLN A 88 -27.57 -2.25 2.74
C GLN A 88 -26.26 -1.49 2.99
N LEU A 89 -25.23 -1.87 2.23
CA LEU A 89 -23.95 -1.17 2.23
C LEU A 89 -23.96 -0.17 1.07
N HIS A 90 -23.77 1.11 1.38
CA HIS A 90 -23.71 2.17 0.37
C HIS A 90 -22.27 2.63 0.20
N SER A 91 -21.79 2.69 -1.04
CA SER A 91 -20.49 3.23 -1.40
C SER A 91 -20.62 4.60 -2.05
N TYR A 92 -19.59 5.44 -1.90
CA TYR A 92 -19.46 6.72 -2.61
C TYR A 92 -18.08 6.82 -3.27
N THR A 93 -17.95 7.69 -4.27
CA THR A 93 -16.69 7.93 -4.99
C THR A 93 -16.23 9.37 -4.80
N VAL A 94 -14.91 9.54 -4.67
CA VAL A 94 -14.26 10.85 -4.55
C VAL A 94 -13.14 10.94 -5.58
N GLN A 95 -13.04 12.04 -6.31
CA GLN A 95 -11.96 12.25 -7.26
C GLN A 95 -10.67 12.59 -6.52
N LEU A 96 -9.56 11.91 -6.84
CA LEU A 96 -8.29 12.10 -6.14
C LEU A 96 -7.75 13.53 -6.24
N SER A 97 -7.99 14.20 -7.38
CA SER A 97 -7.59 15.60 -7.58
C SER A 97 -8.31 16.60 -6.68
N GLN A 98 -9.48 16.24 -6.12
CA GLN A 98 -10.18 17.05 -5.13
C GLN A 98 -9.52 16.96 -3.75
N ILE A 99 -8.78 15.87 -3.48
CA ILE A 99 -8.01 15.68 -2.24
C ILE A 99 -6.68 16.45 -2.33
N ASP A 100 -5.90 16.21 -3.37
CA ASP A 100 -4.72 17.00 -3.74
C ASP A 100 -4.59 16.97 -5.27
N SER A 101 -4.46 18.14 -5.91
CA SER A 101 -4.30 18.28 -7.36
C SER A 101 -3.12 17.49 -7.98
N ARG A 102 -2.12 17.15 -7.17
CA ARG A 102 -0.93 16.38 -7.56
C ARG A 102 -1.08 14.87 -7.38
N LEU A 103 -2.17 14.41 -6.75
CA LEU A 103 -2.43 12.99 -6.48
C LEU A 103 -2.83 12.25 -7.77
N VAL A 104 -1.84 12.09 -8.65
CA VAL A 104 -1.90 11.40 -9.93
C VAL A 104 -0.82 10.31 -9.96
N ASN A 105 -0.96 9.35 -10.88
CA ASN A 105 -0.03 8.22 -11.01
C ASN A 105 0.18 7.49 -9.67
N VAL A 106 -0.94 7.08 -9.05
CA VAL A 106 -0.91 6.29 -7.81
C VAL A 106 -0.26 4.94 -8.09
N VAL A 107 0.78 4.62 -7.33
CA VAL A 107 1.55 3.38 -7.42
C VAL A 107 0.97 2.32 -6.48
N ASP A 108 0.71 2.70 -5.22
CA ASP A 108 0.14 1.82 -4.21
C ASP A 108 -0.60 2.65 -3.14
N MET A 109 -1.45 1.99 -2.37
CA MET A 109 -2.12 2.60 -1.21
C MET A 109 -2.28 1.60 -0.08
N VAL A 110 -2.28 2.07 1.17
CA VAL A 110 -2.44 1.21 2.35
C VAL A 110 -3.09 1.96 3.51
N PHE A 111 -3.96 1.30 4.26
CA PHE A 111 -4.48 1.86 5.50
C PHE A 111 -3.45 1.75 6.63
N LEU A 112 -3.38 2.78 7.47
CA LEU A 112 -2.52 2.79 8.66
C LEU A 112 -3.29 2.31 9.89
N ASP A 113 -2.62 1.51 10.72
CA ASP A 113 -3.12 1.15 12.06
C ASP A 113 -2.79 2.26 13.07
N GLY A 114 -3.58 2.39 14.13
CA GLY A 114 -3.32 3.38 15.18
C GLY A 114 -4.18 4.63 15.16
N TYR A 115 -4.87 4.93 14.06
CA TYR A 115 -5.58 6.20 13.88
C TYR A 115 -7.04 6.13 14.30
N TYR A 116 -7.53 7.22 14.91
CA TYR A 116 -8.92 7.34 15.39
C TYR A 116 -9.94 7.33 14.23
N GLU A 117 -9.60 7.96 13.11
CA GLU A 117 -10.29 7.81 11.83
C GLU A 117 -9.51 6.85 10.92
N PRO A 118 -10.15 6.22 9.92
CA PRO A 118 -9.44 5.47 8.89
C PRO A 118 -8.48 6.38 8.13
N THR A 119 -7.18 6.12 8.25
CA THR A 119 -6.15 6.89 7.55
C THR A 119 -5.59 6.05 6.41
N LEU A 120 -5.83 6.49 5.17
CA LEU A 120 -5.35 5.86 3.95
C LEU A 120 -4.13 6.61 3.44
N LEU A 121 -3.05 5.88 3.18
CA LEU A 121 -1.81 6.42 2.63
C LEU A 121 -1.69 6.07 1.14
N PHE A 122 -1.25 7.01 0.33
CA PHE A 122 -0.96 6.85 -1.08
C PHE A 122 0.54 7.03 -1.34
N LEU A 123 1.13 6.14 -2.14
CA LEU A 123 2.39 6.34 -2.84
C LEU A 123 2.05 6.69 -4.28
N TYR A 124 2.57 7.82 -4.75
CA TYR A 124 2.20 8.36 -6.05
C TYR A 124 3.34 9.19 -6.63
N GLU A 125 3.27 9.45 -7.93
CA GLU A 125 4.30 10.18 -8.66
C GLU A 125 3.68 11.37 -9.41
N PRO A 126 3.69 12.59 -8.83
CA PRO A 126 3.08 13.77 -9.46
C PRO A 126 3.59 14.01 -10.88
N VAL A 127 4.88 13.78 -11.12
CA VAL A 127 5.45 13.86 -12.46
C VAL A 127 6.29 12.63 -12.74
N GLN A 128 5.69 11.72 -13.50
CA GLN A 128 6.27 10.44 -13.83
C GLN A 128 7.65 10.56 -14.51
N THR A 129 8.61 9.77 -14.06
CA THR A 129 9.93 9.61 -14.66
C THR A 129 10.22 8.13 -14.96
N THR A 130 11.37 7.87 -15.58
CA THR A 130 11.90 6.53 -15.80
C THR A 130 13.40 6.53 -15.52
N CYS A 131 13.99 5.35 -15.30
CA CYS A 131 15.43 5.22 -15.05
C CYS A 131 16.30 5.82 -16.18
N GLY A 132 15.86 5.75 -17.44
CA GLY A 132 16.56 6.37 -18.56
C GLY A 132 16.57 7.91 -18.53
N ARG A 133 15.66 8.52 -17.75
CA ARG A 133 15.56 9.98 -17.57
C ARG A 133 16.08 10.45 -16.21
N ALA A 134 16.70 9.56 -15.43
CA ALA A 134 17.24 9.86 -14.11
C ALA A 134 18.19 11.06 -14.12
N CYS A 135 19.00 11.21 -15.18
CA CYS A 135 19.91 12.35 -15.33
C CYS A 135 19.21 13.72 -15.44
N VAL A 136 17.94 13.73 -15.84
CA VAL A 136 17.11 14.94 -15.91
C VAL A 136 16.27 15.10 -14.65
N ARG A 137 15.74 13.99 -14.12
CA ARG A 137 14.84 14.01 -12.99
C ARG A 137 14.85 12.69 -12.23
N TYR A 138 15.08 12.80 -10.94
CA TYR A 138 14.99 11.74 -9.94
C TYR A 138 14.31 12.30 -8.68
N ASP A 139 14.09 11.45 -7.68
CA ASP A 139 13.34 11.76 -6.47
C ASP A 139 11.94 12.33 -6.73
N THR A 140 11.17 11.65 -7.58
CA THR A 140 9.85 12.11 -8.05
C THR A 140 8.68 11.57 -7.23
N MET A 141 8.91 10.57 -6.39
CA MET A 141 7.85 9.91 -5.64
C MET A 141 7.43 10.73 -4.42
N CYS A 142 6.17 10.58 -4.05
CA CYS A 142 5.54 11.27 -2.93
C CYS A 142 4.67 10.30 -2.14
N VAL A 143 4.51 10.60 -0.86
CA VAL A 143 3.56 9.94 0.03
C VAL A 143 2.54 10.98 0.51
N LEU A 144 1.25 10.59 0.53
CA LEU A 144 0.15 11.40 1.05
C LEU A 144 -0.75 10.54 1.93
N GLY A 145 -0.89 10.91 3.21
CA GLY A 145 -1.85 10.34 4.14
C GLY A 145 -3.11 11.17 4.21
N VAL A 146 -4.25 10.49 4.08
CA VAL A 146 -5.58 11.07 4.03
C VAL A 146 -6.44 10.44 5.12
N SER A 147 -6.94 11.26 6.04
CA SER A 147 -7.96 10.85 7.01
C SER A 147 -9.32 10.81 6.32
N LEU A 148 -10.05 9.71 6.50
CA LEU A 148 -11.38 9.51 5.95
C LEU A 148 -12.43 9.66 7.05
N ASN A 149 -13.12 10.80 7.09
CA ASN A 149 -14.34 10.90 7.88
C ASN A 149 -15.49 10.24 7.11
N VAL A 150 -15.66 8.94 7.38
CA VAL A 150 -16.61 8.08 6.65
C VAL A 150 -18.07 8.52 6.85
N LYS A 151 -18.40 9.16 7.98
CA LYS A 151 -19.75 9.61 8.32
C LYS A 151 -20.15 10.87 7.55
N GLU A 152 -19.28 11.88 7.57
CA GLU A 152 -19.49 13.16 6.90
C GLU A 152 -19.06 13.12 5.42
N GLN A 153 -18.44 12.02 4.97
CA GLN A 153 -17.87 11.87 3.62
C GLN A 153 -16.82 12.93 3.29
N VAL A 154 -16.07 13.37 4.31
CA VAL A 154 -15.01 14.39 4.19
C VAL A 154 -13.65 13.71 4.28
N LEU A 155 -12.76 14.08 3.35
CA LEU A 155 -11.39 13.60 3.30
C LEU A 155 -10.44 14.76 3.61
N ALA A 156 -9.45 14.52 4.46
CA ALA A 156 -8.48 15.54 4.86
C ALA A 156 -7.05 15.01 4.75
N SER A 157 -6.16 15.79 4.14
CA SER A 157 -4.72 15.50 4.12
C SER A 157 -4.13 15.69 5.52
N VAL A 158 -3.45 14.66 6.04
CA VAL A 158 -2.87 14.65 7.40
C VAL A 158 -1.37 14.41 7.43
N TRP A 159 -0.80 13.83 6.36
CA TRP A 159 0.63 13.55 6.28
C TRP A 159 1.10 13.67 4.85
N GLN A 160 2.25 14.29 4.63
CA GLN A 160 2.86 14.35 3.31
C GLN A 160 4.38 14.28 3.40
N LEU A 161 4.99 13.56 2.45
CA LEU A 161 6.42 13.57 2.20
C LEU A 161 6.67 13.57 0.69
N THR A 162 7.65 14.36 0.25
CA THR A 162 8.03 14.50 -1.17
C THR A 162 9.51 14.21 -1.34
N ASN A 163 9.96 14.13 -2.60
CA ASN A 163 11.35 13.84 -2.95
C ASN A 163 11.80 12.45 -2.47
N LEU A 164 10.93 11.46 -2.62
CA LEU A 164 11.25 10.06 -2.39
C LEU A 164 11.87 9.45 -3.67
N PRO A 165 12.75 8.46 -3.54
CA PRO A 165 13.39 7.81 -4.68
C PRO A 165 12.39 7.36 -5.74
N MET A 166 12.72 7.61 -7.00
CA MET A 166 11.81 7.42 -8.14
C MET A 166 11.41 5.96 -8.40
N ASP A 167 12.12 5.00 -7.82
CA ASP A 167 11.91 3.56 -7.97
C ASP A 167 11.12 2.93 -6.80
N CYS A 168 10.52 3.74 -5.92
CA CYS A 168 9.53 3.26 -4.94
C CYS A 168 8.35 2.58 -5.68
N ASN A 169 8.03 1.34 -5.32
CA ASN A 169 7.03 0.54 -6.04
C ASN A 169 5.94 -0.07 -5.14
N GLN A 170 6.13 -0.13 -3.83
CA GLN A 170 5.16 -0.71 -2.89
C GLN A 170 5.22 -0.02 -1.52
N ILE A 171 4.07 0.04 -0.83
CA ILE A 171 3.97 0.44 0.59
C ILE A 171 3.51 -0.73 1.44
N LEU A 172 4.14 -0.90 2.61
CA LEU A 172 3.70 -1.81 3.65
C LEU A 172 3.42 -1.02 4.94
N ALA A 173 2.18 -1.09 5.44
CA ALA A 173 1.85 -0.53 6.75
C ALA A 173 2.46 -1.36 7.88
N ILE A 174 3.10 -0.70 8.84
CA ILE A 174 3.66 -1.35 10.02
C ILE A 174 2.63 -1.27 11.15
N PRO A 175 2.24 -2.41 11.76
CA PRO A 175 1.24 -2.42 12.81
C PRO A 175 1.74 -1.75 14.10
N ARG A 176 0.80 -1.43 14.99
CA ARG A 176 1.16 -1.06 16.37
C ARG A 176 1.93 -2.20 17.08
N PRO A 177 2.76 -1.87 18.08
CA PRO A 177 3.08 -0.53 18.61
C PRO A 177 4.09 0.31 17.81
N VAL A 178 4.76 -0.22 16.79
CA VAL A 178 5.80 0.54 16.05
C VAL A 178 5.17 1.59 15.13
N GLY A 179 4.14 1.20 14.37
CA GLY A 179 3.45 2.11 13.46
C GLY A 179 4.31 2.60 12.29
N GLY A 180 3.75 3.50 11.48
CA GLY A 180 4.42 4.02 10.29
C GLY A 180 4.29 3.09 9.08
N ILE A 181 5.21 3.22 8.13
CA ILE A 181 5.25 2.45 6.89
C ILE A 181 6.66 2.05 6.52
N LEU A 182 6.76 0.98 5.74
CA LEU A 182 7.93 0.63 4.96
C LEU A 182 7.62 0.86 3.48
N LEU A 183 8.39 1.74 2.84
CA LEU A 183 8.49 1.84 1.40
C LEU A 183 9.49 0.82 0.88
N VAL A 184 9.08 0.08 -0.13
CA VAL A 184 9.95 -0.81 -0.89
C VAL A 184 10.19 -0.17 -2.24
N ALA A 185 11.46 0.14 -2.51
CA ALA A 185 11.92 0.56 -3.82
C ALA A 185 12.70 -0.59 -4.47
N THR A 186 12.98 -0.47 -5.77
CA THR A 186 13.78 -1.49 -6.46
C THR A 186 15.17 -1.64 -5.85
N ASN A 187 15.80 -0.54 -5.43
CA ASN A 187 17.18 -0.56 -4.95
C ASN A 187 17.32 -0.27 -3.45
N GLU A 188 16.23 0.10 -2.76
CA GLU A 188 16.27 0.65 -1.41
C GLU A 188 15.08 0.20 -0.57
N LEU A 189 15.24 0.26 0.76
CA LEU A 189 14.17 0.09 1.74
C LEU A 189 14.13 1.31 2.64
N ILE A 190 12.95 1.92 2.82
CA ILE A 190 12.79 3.16 3.59
C ILE A 190 11.65 3.03 4.58
N TYR A 191 11.93 3.12 5.87
CA TYR A 191 10.95 3.27 6.91
C TYR A 191 10.61 4.75 7.13
N LEU A 192 9.31 5.05 7.16
CA LEU A 192 8.78 6.39 7.42
C LEU A 192 7.75 6.37 8.54
N ASN A 193 7.76 7.40 9.36
CA ASN A 193 6.76 7.65 10.40
C ASN A 193 6.65 9.17 10.60
N GLN A 194 5.52 9.66 11.09
CA GLN A 194 5.31 11.09 11.35
C GLN A 194 6.17 11.62 12.50
N SER A 195 6.48 10.76 13.47
CA SER A 195 7.12 11.17 14.73
C SER A 195 8.63 10.97 14.75
N VAL A 196 9.20 10.21 13.81
CA VAL A 196 10.64 9.94 13.75
C VAL A 196 11.21 10.26 12.38
N PRO A 197 12.49 10.67 12.29
CA PRO A 197 13.14 10.91 11.01
C PRO A 197 13.10 9.67 10.10
N PRO A 198 13.07 9.86 8.78
CA PRO A 198 13.18 8.77 7.84
C PRO A 198 14.42 7.91 8.07
N CYS A 199 14.27 6.60 7.92
CA CYS A 199 15.37 5.65 8.02
C CYS A 199 15.38 4.76 6.79
N GLY A 200 16.41 4.86 5.95
CA GLY A 200 16.50 4.04 4.75
C GLY A 200 17.86 3.40 4.54
N ILE A 201 17.88 2.32 3.76
CA ILE A 201 19.08 1.58 3.38
C ILE A 201 19.15 1.40 1.86
N SER A 202 20.34 1.58 1.27
CA SER A 202 20.63 1.33 -0.15
C SER A 202 21.16 -0.08 -0.32
N LEU A 203 20.49 -0.92 -1.10
CA LEU A 203 20.80 -2.35 -1.22
C LEU A 203 21.82 -2.67 -2.32
N ASN A 204 22.00 -1.75 -3.26
CA ASN A 204 22.96 -1.82 -4.36
C ASN A 204 23.36 -0.39 -4.81
N SER A 205 24.22 -0.28 -5.82
CA SER A 205 24.76 0.99 -6.34
C SER A 205 24.00 1.57 -7.54
N CYS A 206 22.86 1.00 -7.95
CA CYS A 206 22.16 1.41 -9.16
C CYS A 206 21.61 2.85 -9.09
N MET A 207 21.33 3.37 -7.88
CA MET A 207 20.87 4.74 -7.68
C MET A 207 21.95 5.71 -7.21
N ASP A 208 23.22 5.34 -7.32
CA ASP A 208 24.33 6.23 -6.99
C ASP A 208 24.31 7.49 -7.87
N GLY A 209 24.10 8.65 -7.24
CA GLY A 209 23.96 9.93 -7.93
C GLY A 209 22.56 10.23 -8.47
N PHE A 210 21.60 9.31 -8.30
CA PHE A 210 20.21 9.44 -8.75
C PHE A 210 19.20 9.39 -7.60
N THR A 211 19.66 9.62 -6.37
CA THR A 211 18.82 9.92 -5.21
C THR A 211 19.57 10.86 -4.27
N LYS A 212 18.89 11.87 -3.75
CA LYS A 212 19.36 12.72 -2.65
C LYS A 212 18.79 12.30 -1.31
N PHE A 213 17.91 11.30 -1.30
CA PHE A 213 17.31 10.80 -0.08
C PHE A 213 18.41 10.21 0.82
N PRO A 214 18.43 10.54 2.13
CA PRO A 214 19.48 10.08 3.02
C PRO A 214 19.34 8.58 3.29
N LEU A 215 20.20 7.78 2.66
CA LEU A 215 20.22 6.32 2.75
C LEU A 215 21.53 5.84 3.38
N LYS A 216 21.42 4.89 4.31
CA LYS A 216 22.59 4.19 4.85
C LYS A 216 23.07 3.15 3.85
N ASP A 217 24.39 3.07 3.67
CA ASP A 217 24.99 2.11 2.75
C ASP A 217 24.81 0.65 3.26
N PHE A 218 24.13 -0.16 2.45
CA PHE A 218 23.93 -1.60 2.60
C PHE A 218 24.27 -2.36 1.31
N LYS A 219 25.06 -1.76 0.42
CA LYS A 219 25.36 -2.26 -0.93
C LYS A 219 26.05 -3.62 -0.96
N HIS A 220 26.66 -4.04 0.15
CA HIS A 220 27.24 -5.37 0.32
C HIS A 220 26.22 -6.50 0.12
N MET A 221 24.92 -6.21 0.25
CA MET A 221 23.85 -7.16 -0.04
C MET A 221 23.69 -7.48 -1.53
N ALA A 222 24.06 -6.54 -2.41
CA ALA A 222 23.91 -6.64 -3.87
C ALA A 222 22.52 -7.16 -4.29
N LEU A 223 21.47 -6.61 -3.67
CA LEU A 223 20.09 -7.08 -3.82
C LEU A 223 19.25 -6.06 -4.59
N THR A 224 18.35 -6.54 -5.44
CA THR A 224 17.26 -5.76 -6.04
C THR A 224 15.92 -6.31 -5.57
N LEU A 225 14.95 -5.43 -5.35
CA LEU A 225 13.61 -5.75 -4.86
C LEU A 225 12.54 -5.44 -5.93
N ASP A 226 12.92 -5.44 -7.20
CA ASP A 226 11.96 -5.40 -8.30
C ASP A 226 11.08 -6.65 -8.29
N GLY A 227 9.78 -6.46 -8.07
CA GLY A 227 8.82 -7.56 -7.95
C GLY A 227 8.96 -8.37 -6.66
N ALA A 228 9.62 -7.83 -5.63
CA ALA A 228 9.66 -8.46 -4.32
C ALA A 228 8.28 -8.51 -3.67
N VAL A 229 8.03 -9.56 -2.89
CA VAL A 229 6.84 -9.68 -2.05
C VAL A 229 7.24 -9.48 -0.60
N VAL A 230 6.57 -8.57 0.08
CA VAL A 230 6.85 -8.24 1.49
C VAL A 230 5.62 -8.45 2.36
N THR A 231 5.84 -8.92 3.59
CA THR A 231 4.78 -9.08 4.57
C THR A 231 5.30 -8.92 6.00
N VAL A 232 4.45 -8.44 6.89
CA VAL A 232 4.77 -8.34 8.33
C VAL A 232 4.53 -9.70 8.98
N VAL A 233 5.54 -10.22 9.68
CA VAL A 233 5.44 -11.48 10.44
C VAL A 233 5.34 -11.21 11.94
N SER A 234 5.92 -10.11 12.40
CA SER A 234 5.83 -9.65 13.78
C SER A 234 5.96 -8.13 13.83
N THR A 235 5.69 -7.51 14.98
CA THR A 235 5.68 -6.06 15.17
C THR A 235 6.88 -5.32 14.55
N ASN A 236 8.07 -5.91 14.66
CA ASN A 236 9.31 -5.32 14.13
C ASN A 236 10.05 -6.24 13.14
N LYS A 237 9.39 -7.30 12.65
CA LYS A 237 9.99 -8.27 11.70
C LYS A 237 9.14 -8.37 10.45
N ILE A 238 9.79 -8.13 9.33
CA ILE A 238 9.20 -8.12 8.00
C ILE A 238 9.92 -9.17 7.18
N LEU A 239 9.15 -10.01 6.51
CA LEU A 239 9.69 -11.01 5.59
C LEU A 239 9.63 -10.44 4.18
N LEU A 240 10.74 -10.57 3.46
CA LEU A 240 10.88 -10.16 2.07
C LEU A 240 11.30 -11.37 1.24
N CYS A 241 10.60 -11.59 0.14
CA CYS A 241 10.98 -12.57 -0.87
C CYS A 241 11.32 -11.82 -2.15
N ASP A 242 12.54 -11.99 -2.67
CA ASP A 242 12.92 -11.41 -3.96
C ASP A 242 12.30 -12.20 -5.13
N ARG A 243 12.45 -11.67 -6.35
CA ARG A 243 11.96 -12.33 -7.57
C ARG A 243 12.62 -13.68 -7.88
N ASN A 244 13.77 -13.97 -7.27
CA ASN A 244 14.52 -15.20 -7.45
C ASN A 244 14.14 -16.26 -6.40
N GLY A 245 13.20 -15.95 -5.48
CA GLY A 245 12.79 -16.86 -4.41
C GLY A 245 13.71 -16.86 -3.20
N ARG A 246 14.59 -15.86 -3.06
CA ARG A 246 15.43 -15.66 -1.87
C ARG A 246 14.64 -14.94 -0.78
N LEU A 247 14.73 -15.50 0.42
CA LEU A 247 14.03 -15.04 1.59
C LEU A 247 14.95 -14.25 2.52
N PHE A 248 14.51 -13.05 2.89
CA PHE A 248 15.19 -12.16 3.80
C PHE A 248 14.25 -11.74 4.93
N THR A 249 14.81 -11.52 6.11
CA THR A 249 14.12 -10.90 7.24
C THR A 249 14.68 -9.51 7.44
N LEU A 250 13.83 -8.50 7.29
CA LEU A 250 14.11 -7.14 7.72
C LEU A 250 13.63 -6.95 9.16
N ILE A 251 14.52 -6.42 10.00
CA ILE A 251 14.25 -6.12 11.39
C ILE A 251 14.29 -4.60 11.56
N LEU A 252 13.20 -4.05 12.06
CA LEU A 252 13.13 -2.66 12.51
C LEU A 252 13.75 -2.59 13.90
N VAL A 253 14.95 -2.00 14.02
CA VAL A 253 15.63 -1.85 15.30
C VAL A 253 15.00 -0.68 16.04
N THR A 254 14.27 -0.97 17.11
CA THR A 254 13.51 0.00 17.89
C THR A 254 14.16 0.29 19.24
N ASP A 255 13.96 1.50 19.76
CA ASP A 255 14.28 1.82 21.15
C ASP A 255 13.16 1.40 22.12
N ALA A 256 13.32 1.74 23.42
CA ALA A 256 12.33 1.44 24.46
C ALA A 256 10.97 2.12 24.25
N THR A 257 10.88 3.12 23.36
CA THR A 257 9.64 3.83 23.01
C THR A 257 8.99 3.29 21.73
N ASN A 258 9.50 2.20 21.17
CA ASN A 258 9.14 1.66 19.86
C ASN A 258 9.52 2.56 18.66
N SER A 259 10.39 3.56 18.88
CA SER A 259 10.89 4.40 17.80
C SER A 259 11.98 3.67 17.02
N VAL A 260 11.80 3.52 15.70
CA VAL A 260 12.78 2.88 14.82
C VAL A 260 14.03 3.76 14.68
N LYS A 261 15.21 3.20 14.92
CA LYS A 261 16.52 3.86 14.78
C LYS A 261 17.29 3.42 13.56
N SER A 262 17.17 2.14 13.20
CA SER A 262 17.88 1.57 12.06
C SER A 262 17.15 0.37 11.49
N LEU A 263 17.53 0.00 10.27
CA LEU A 263 17.09 -1.19 9.57
C LEU A 263 18.23 -2.23 9.56
N GLU A 264 17.88 -3.48 9.87
CA GLU A 264 18.79 -4.64 9.70
C GLU A 264 18.16 -5.64 8.74
N LEU A 265 18.84 -5.96 7.64
CA LEU A 265 18.41 -6.98 6.69
C LEU A 265 19.26 -8.25 6.86
N LYS A 266 18.61 -9.41 6.99
CA LYS A 266 19.27 -10.70 7.20
C LYS A 266 18.75 -11.73 6.20
N PHE A 267 19.64 -12.29 5.38
CA PHE A 267 19.33 -13.44 4.55
C PHE A 267 18.92 -14.65 5.41
N GLN A 268 17.87 -15.36 5.02
CA GLN A 268 17.38 -16.54 5.73
C GLN A 268 17.62 -17.82 4.93
N PHE A 269 17.19 -17.82 3.67
CA PHE A 269 17.10 -19.02 2.86
C PHE A 269 16.91 -18.68 1.38
N GLU A 270 17.31 -19.59 0.48
CA GLU A 270 17.03 -19.52 -0.96
C GLU A 270 16.16 -20.72 -1.32
N GLY A 271 14.96 -20.47 -1.87
CA GLY A 271 14.05 -21.52 -2.33
C GLY A 271 14.78 -22.50 -3.25
N PHE A 272 14.67 -23.80 -2.98
CA PHE A 272 15.31 -24.85 -3.77
C PHE A 272 15.09 -24.60 -5.27
N GLU A 273 16.18 -24.42 -6.03
CA GLU A 273 16.14 -24.61 -7.47
C GLU A 273 15.56 -26.00 -7.72
N LYS A 274 14.44 -26.08 -8.44
CA LYS A 274 14.07 -27.33 -9.09
C LYS A 274 15.21 -27.66 -10.05
N THR A 275 16.11 -28.56 -9.65
CA THR A 275 16.93 -29.30 -10.61
C THR A 275 15.94 -30.11 -11.44
N ILE A 276 15.51 -29.53 -12.56
CA ILE A 276 14.78 -30.26 -13.59
C ILE A 276 15.81 -31.18 -14.23
N TYR A 277 15.84 -32.44 -13.78
CA TYR A 277 16.44 -33.55 -14.53
C TYR A 277 15.44 -34.06 -15.56
#